data_AF-A0A6S6M913-F1
#
_entry.id   AF-A0A6S6M913-F1
#
_cell.length_a   1.000
_cell.length_b   1.000
_cell.length_c   1.000
_cell.angle_alpha   90.00
_cell.angle_beta   90.00
_cell.angle_gamma   90.00
#
_symmetry.space_group_name_H-M   'P 1'
#
loop_
_entity.id
_entity.type
_entity.pdbx_description
1 polymer ?
#
loop_
_entity_poly.entity_id
_entity_poly.type
_entity_poly.pdbx_seq_one_letter_code
_entity_poly.pdbx_strand_id
1 'polypeptide(L)'
;MENEVLALTYWVQENLYVTTESFSKRMALRWFRLFLSNREEFYRLALYGFVLRKQRDLGADLFPEDEFHDFCEDFLHKLSLAQRGLGELYPAPMFAKSEKTEQPRALRRRLQL
;
A
#
# COMPACT_ATOMS: atom_id res chain seq x y z
N MET A 1 -7.58 20.00 3.51
CA MET A 1 -7.44 18.56 3.78
C MET A 1 -8.35 17.75 2.85
N GLU A 2 -9.64 18.11 2.73
CA GLU A 2 -10.63 17.47 1.84
C GLU A 2 -10.15 17.30 0.38
N ASN A 3 -9.56 18.33 -0.23
CA ASN A 3 -9.07 18.24 -1.62
C ASN A 3 -7.95 17.19 -1.81
N GLU A 4 -7.12 16.95 -0.79
CA GLU A 4 -6.04 15.94 -0.87
C GLU A 4 -6.61 14.52 -0.77
N VAL A 5 -7.61 14.33 0.09
CA VAL A 5 -8.33 13.07 0.24
C VAL A 5 -9.02 12.71 -1.06
N LEU A 6 -9.80 13.64 -1.63
CA LEU A 6 -10.45 13.45 -2.94
C LEU A 6 -9.44 13.10 -4.04
N ALA A 7 -8.33 13.83 -4.12
CA ALA A 7 -7.29 13.55 -5.12
C ALA A 7 -6.66 12.15 -4.94
N LEU A 8 -6.45 11.70 -3.70
CA LEU A 8 -5.93 10.37 -3.42
C LEU A 8 -6.98 9.29 -3.69
N THR A 9 -8.26 9.52 -3.40
CA THR A 9 -9.35 8.60 -3.75
C THR A 9 -9.37 8.31 -5.26
N TYR A 10 -9.36 9.36 -6.09
CA TYR A 10 -9.30 9.20 -7.55
C TYR A 10 -8.03 8.49 -7.98
N TRP A 11 -6.89 8.85 -7.38
CA TRP A 11 -5.63 8.18 -7.69
C TRP A 11 -5.68 6.68 -7.39
N VAL A 12 -6.26 6.27 -6.26
CA VAL A 12 -6.42 4.86 -5.88
C VAL A 12 -7.23 4.09 -6.93
N GLN A 13 -8.37 4.64 -7.36
CA GLN A 13 -9.26 4.00 -8.34
C GLN A 13 -8.53 3.69 -9.66
N GLU A 14 -7.70 4.63 -10.13
CA GLU A 14 -6.96 4.50 -11.38
C GLU A 14 -5.70 3.62 -11.26
N ASN A 15 -5.23 3.33 -10.03
CA ASN A 15 -3.93 2.69 -9.77
C ASN A 15 -4.02 1.44 -8.88
N LEU A 16 -5.15 0.72 -8.87
CA LEU A 16 -5.36 -0.47 -8.03
C LEU A 16 -4.28 -1.57 -8.20
N TYR A 17 -3.68 -1.66 -9.39
CA TYR A 17 -2.68 -2.67 -9.74
C TYR A 17 -1.23 -2.18 -9.61
N VAL A 18 -1.01 -0.98 -9.07
CA VAL A 18 0.34 -0.47 -8.83
C VAL A 18 1.11 -1.40 -7.89
N THR A 19 2.39 -1.57 -8.18
CA THR A 19 3.35 -2.34 -7.39
C THR A 19 4.29 -1.40 -6.65
N THR A 20 4.93 -1.87 -5.59
CA THR A 20 6.03 -1.16 -4.91
C THR A 20 7.12 -0.66 -5.87
N GLU A 21 7.43 -1.41 -6.93
CA GLU A 21 8.39 -1.04 -7.99
C GLU A 21 7.91 0.17 -8.80
N SER A 22 6.66 0.15 -9.26
CA SER A 22 6.07 1.22 -10.07
C SER A 22 5.56 2.40 -9.22
N PHE A 23 5.56 2.27 -7.89
CA PHE A 23 5.08 3.29 -6.98
C PHE A 23 6.10 4.42 -6.83
N SER A 24 5.79 5.60 -7.38
CA SER A 24 6.72 6.72 -7.33
C SER A 24 7.02 7.19 -5.90
N LYS A 25 8.28 7.58 -5.64
CA LYS A 25 8.70 8.21 -4.38
C LYS A 25 7.84 9.41 -4.00
N ARG A 26 7.44 10.22 -4.99
CA ARG A 26 6.57 11.39 -4.78
C ARG A 26 5.20 10.97 -4.24
N MET A 27 4.61 9.91 -4.79
CA MET A 27 3.34 9.40 -4.28
C MET A 27 3.52 8.82 -2.88
N ALA A 28 4.60 8.07 -2.63
CA ALA A 28 4.89 7.54 -1.29
C ALA A 28 4.98 8.65 -0.24
N LEU A 29 5.63 9.77 -0.57
CA LEU A 29 5.68 10.94 0.31
C LEU A 29 4.31 11.58 0.56
N ARG A 30 3.41 11.62 -0.43
CA ARG A 30 2.03 12.13 -0.22
C ARG A 30 1.27 11.25 0.76
N TRP A 31 1.34 9.93 0.60
CA TRP A 31 0.73 8.98 1.53
C TRP A 31 1.32 9.08 2.94
N PHE A 32 2.65 9.25 3.09
CA PHE A 32 3.26 9.49 4.40
C PHE A 32 2.82 10.81 5.03
N ARG A 33 2.66 11.88 4.25
CA ARG A 33 2.09 13.14 4.76
C ARG A 33 0.66 12.95 5.25
N LEU A 34 -0.15 12.18 4.52
CA LEU A 34 -1.49 11.83 4.98
C LEU A 34 -1.43 11.02 6.28
N PHE A 35 -0.58 10.00 6.36
CA PHE A 35 -0.38 9.21 7.58
C PHE A 35 -0.04 10.09 8.80
N LEU A 36 0.88 11.05 8.64
CA LEU A 36 1.30 11.92 9.74
C LEU A 36 0.24 12.96 10.13
N SER A 37 -0.56 13.44 9.16
CA SER A 37 -1.55 14.50 9.40
C SER A 37 -2.93 13.97 9.79
N ASN A 38 -3.33 12.80 9.28
CA ASN A 38 -4.60 12.15 9.54
C ASN A 38 -4.49 10.63 9.31
N ARG A 39 -4.16 9.89 10.38
CA ARG A 39 -4.00 8.43 10.33
C ARG A 39 -5.28 7.69 9.98
N GLU A 40 -6.42 8.17 10.47
CA GLU A 40 -7.72 7.53 10.20
C GLU A 40 -8.01 7.54 8.70
N GLU A 41 -7.85 8.71 8.06
CA GLU A 41 -8.08 8.87 6.64
C GLU A 41 -7.06 8.09 5.79
N PHE A 42 -5.81 8.02 6.24
CA PHE A 42 -4.80 7.17 5.63
C PHE A 42 -5.24 5.70 5.55
N TYR A 43 -5.66 5.12 6.69
CA TYR A 43 -6.07 3.71 6.73
C TYR A 43 -7.38 3.51 5.96
N ARG A 44 -8.32 4.46 6.05
CA ARG A 44 -9.58 4.42 5.27
C ARG A 44 -9.30 4.33 3.76
N LEU A 45 -8.39 5.15 3.24
CA LEU A 45 -8.03 5.14 1.81
C LEU A 45 -7.23 3.90 1.40
N ALA A 46 -6.32 3.41 2.26
CA ALA A 46 -5.59 2.18 1.98
C ALA A 46 -6.55 0.98 1.89
N LEU A 47 -7.45 0.86 2.86
CA LEU A 47 -8.47 -0.20 2.92
C LEU A 47 -9.47 -0.07 1.77
N TYR A 48 -9.85 1.14 1.39
CA TYR A 48 -10.67 1.38 0.21
C TYR A 48 -10.04 0.76 -1.06
N GLY A 49 -8.74 1.02 -1.29
CA GLY A 49 -8.03 0.40 -2.42
C GLY A 49 -7.96 -1.13 -2.33
N PHE A 50 -7.71 -1.66 -1.12
CA PHE A 50 -7.69 -3.10 -0.88
C PHE A 50 -9.02 -3.78 -1.18
N VAL A 51 -10.12 -3.23 -0.66
CA VAL A 51 -11.48 -3.73 -0.88
C VAL A 51 -11.85 -3.67 -2.35
N LEU A 52 -11.64 -2.52 -2.99
CA LEU A 52 -11.93 -2.35 -4.41
C LEU A 52 -11.19 -3.37 -5.28
N ARG A 53 -9.90 -3.57 -5.01
CA ARG A 53 -9.12 -4.55 -5.76
C ARG A 53 -9.63 -5.96 -5.53
N LYS A 54 -9.88 -6.36 -4.28
CA LYS A 54 -10.36 -7.71 -3.96
C LYS A 54 -11.74 -8.00 -4.56
N GLN A 55 -12.63 -7.00 -4.56
CA GLN A 55 -13.92 -7.08 -5.26
C GLN A 55 -13.71 -7.30 -6.77
N ARG A 56 -12.77 -6.59 -7.39
CA ARG A 56 -12.48 -6.72 -8.82
C ARG A 56 -11.84 -8.06 -9.19
N ASP A 57 -10.93 -8.55 -8.34
CA ASP A 57 -10.16 -9.76 -8.60
C ASP A 57 -10.96 -11.04 -8.26
N LEU A 58 -11.78 -11.03 -7.20
CA LEU A 58 -12.42 -12.23 -6.63
C LEU A 58 -13.95 -12.16 -6.50
N GLY A 59 -14.58 -11.00 -6.78
CA GLY A 59 -16.00 -10.80 -6.49
C GLY A 59 -16.34 -10.96 -5.00
N ALA A 60 -15.36 -10.71 -4.12
CA ALA A 60 -15.49 -10.97 -2.70
C ALA A 60 -16.26 -9.86 -1.97
N ASP A 61 -17.26 -10.26 -1.18
CA ASP A 61 -18.06 -9.35 -0.34
C ASP A 61 -17.74 -9.50 1.16
N LEU A 62 -16.91 -10.47 1.55
CA LEU A 62 -16.52 -10.74 2.92
C LEU A 62 -15.03 -10.47 3.16
N PHE A 63 -14.77 -9.76 4.25
CA PHE A 63 -13.43 -9.32 4.63
C PHE A 63 -13.24 -9.52 6.14
N PRO A 64 -12.55 -10.60 6.55
CA PRO A 64 -12.20 -10.82 7.95
C PRO A 64 -11.35 -9.68 8.50
N GLU A 65 -11.56 -9.30 9.77
CA GLU A 65 -10.85 -8.20 10.42
C GLU A 65 -9.33 -8.42 10.46
N ASP A 66 -8.89 -9.66 10.71
CA ASP A 66 -7.47 -10.04 10.69
C ASP A 66 -6.80 -9.74 9.34
N GLU A 67 -7.55 -9.86 8.24
CA GLU A 67 -7.02 -9.59 6.90
C GLU A 67 -6.78 -8.10 6.69
N PHE A 68 -7.62 -7.23 7.26
CA PHE A 68 -7.41 -5.79 7.25
C PHE A 68 -6.20 -5.39 8.08
N HIS A 69 -6.01 -6.00 9.25
CA HIS A 69 -4.85 -5.73 10.09
C HIS A 69 -3.54 -6.10 9.37
N ASP A 70 -3.48 -7.33 8.87
CA ASP A 70 -2.32 -7.82 8.10
C ASP A 70 -2.03 -6.93 6.88
N PHE A 71 -3.07 -6.52 6.15
CA PHE A 71 -2.93 -5.62 5.01
C PHE A 71 -2.37 -4.26 5.44
N CYS A 72 -2.87 -3.66 6.53
CA CYS A 72 -2.42 -2.34 6.97
C CYS A 72 -0.93 -2.31 7.32
N GLU A 73 -0.44 -3.35 7.99
CA GLU A 73 0.99 -3.49 8.32
C GLU A 73 1.84 -3.66 7.05
N ASP A 74 1.41 -4.55 6.16
CA ASP A 74 2.06 -4.82 4.89
C ASP A 74 2.09 -3.59 3.97
N PHE A 75 1.00 -2.83 3.91
CA PHE A 75 0.89 -1.59 3.13
C PHE A 75 1.89 -0.54 3.60
N LEU A 76 2.03 -0.34 4.92
CA LEU A 76 3.04 0.58 5.47
C LEU A 76 4.47 0.14 5.13
N HIS A 77 4.73 -1.17 5.19
CA HIS A 77 6.04 -1.71 4.80
C HIS A 77 6.34 -1.44 3.33
N LYS A 78 5.41 -1.78 2.43
CA LYS A 78 5.50 -1.52 0.99
C LYS A 78 5.70 -0.05 0.66
N LEU A 79 4.98 0.83 1.36
CA LEU A 79 5.11 2.27 1.21
C LEU A 79 6.51 2.76 1.60
N SER A 80 7.08 2.21 2.68
CA SER A 80 8.45 2.51 3.11
C SER A 80 9.48 2.05 2.07
N LEU A 81 9.30 0.86 1.47
CA LEU A 81 10.16 0.38 0.39
C LEU A 81 10.11 1.30 -0.82
N ALA A 82 8.91 1.68 -1.27
CA ALA A 82 8.73 2.61 -2.38
C ALA A 82 9.39 3.98 -2.11
N GLN A 83 9.20 4.53 -0.91
CA GLN A 83 9.81 5.81 -0.50
C GLN A 83 11.35 5.73 -0.54
N ARG A 84 11.93 4.63 -0.05
CA ARG A 84 13.38 4.39 -0.06
C ARG A 84 13.93 4.07 -1.45
N GLY A 85 13.08 3.86 -2.45
CA GLY A 85 13.49 3.41 -3.78
C GLY A 85 13.98 1.96 -3.80
N LEU A 86 13.43 1.14 -2.90
CA LEU A 86 13.72 -0.29 -2.79
C LEU A 86 12.57 -1.15 -3.32
N GLY A 87 11.61 -0.56 -4.02
CA GLY A 87 10.43 -1.25 -4.55
C GLY A 87 10.77 -2.40 -5.51
N GLU A 88 11.77 -2.21 -6.37
CA GLU A 88 12.28 -3.24 -7.30
C GLU A 88 12.76 -4.52 -6.60
N LEU A 89 13.21 -4.41 -5.34
CA LEU A 89 13.67 -5.58 -4.57
C LEU A 89 12.52 -6.44 -4.07
N TYR A 90 11.30 -5.91 -4.11
CA TYR A 90 10.11 -6.60 -3.63
C TYR A 90 8.89 -6.08 -4.40
N PRO A 91 8.71 -6.45 -5.69
CA PRO A 91 7.67 -5.94 -6.57
C PRO A 91 6.30 -6.52 -6.20
N ALA A 92 5.78 -6.10 -5.05
CA ALA A 92 4.52 -6.55 -4.51
C ALA A 92 3.41 -5.57 -4.86
N PRO A 93 2.17 -6.05 -5.07
CA PRO A 93 1.05 -5.16 -5.32
C PRO A 93 0.72 -4.34 -4.06
N MET A 94 0.52 -3.03 -4.22
CA MET A 94 0.28 -2.14 -3.07
C MET A 94 -1.04 -2.46 -2.37
N PHE A 95 -2.13 -2.62 -3.12
CA PHE A 95 -3.48 -2.83 -2.59
C PHE A 95 -3.89 -4.30 -2.47
N ALA A 96 -2.93 -5.19 -2.31
CA ALA A 96 -3.19 -6.60 -2.00
C ALA A 96 -2.29 -7.00 -0.84
N LYS A 97 -2.74 -7.94 -0.01
CA LYS A 97 -1.87 -8.56 0.98
C LYS A 97 -0.76 -9.30 0.24
N SER A 98 0.48 -9.09 0.64
CA SER A 98 1.56 -9.95 0.20
C SER A 98 1.37 -11.34 0.76
N GLU A 99 1.41 -12.36 -0.10
CA GLU A 99 1.66 -13.71 0.37
C GLU A 99 2.99 -13.69 1.15
N LYS A 100 3.09 -14.44 2.24
CA LYS A 100 4.32 -14.54 3.05
C LYS A 100 5.42 -15.27 2.26
N THR A 101 5.78 -14.77 1.10
CA THR A 101 6.95 -15.17 0.33
C THR A 101 8.14 -14.51 1.02
N GLU A 102 9.09 -15.33 1.46
CA GLU A 102 10.30 -14.88 2.16
C GLU A 102 10.88 -13.63 1.50
N GLN A 103 11.01 -12.54 2.28
CA GLN A 103 11.68 -11.33 1.80
C GLN A 103 13.01 -11.71 1.12
N PRO A 104 13.26 -11.28 -0.12
CA PRO A 104 14.46 -11.65 -0.84
C PRO A 104 15.70 -11.35 0.00
N ARG A 105 16.67 -12.27 0.03
CA ARG A 105 17.90 -12.14 0.85
C ARG A 105 18.62 -10.80 0.64
N ALA A 106 18.50 -10.22 -0.55
CA ALA A 106 19.02 -8.89 -0.89
C ALA A 106 18.36 -7.75 -0.10
N LEU A 107 17.05 -7.84 0.16
CA LEU A 107 16.31 -6.85 0.93
C LEU A 107 16.71 -6.88 2.42
N ARG A 108 16.86 -8.09 2.99
CA ARG A 108 17.28 -8.26 4.40
C ARG A 108 18.64 -7.61 4.68
N ARG A 109 19.59 -7.70 3.75
CA ARG A 109 20.93 -7.08 3.89
C ARG A 109 20.91 -5.55 3.84
N ARG A 110 19.97 -4.96 3.11
CA ARG A 110 19.85 -3.49 2.97
C ARG A 110 19.03 -2.81 4.06
N LEU A 111 18.22 -3.56 4.81
CA LEU A 111 17.45 -3.06 5.96
C LEU A 111 18.23 -3.09 7.29
N GLN A 112 19.43 -3.69 7.31
CA GLN A 112 20.32 -3.81 8.48
C GLN A 112 21.40 -2.71 8.56
N LEU A 113 21.34 -1.71 7.67
CA LEU A 113 22.21 -0.53 7.61
C LEU A 113 21.34 0.73 7.74
#